data_AF-A0A7C4CC30-F1
#
_entry.id   AF-A0A7C4CC30-F1
#
_cell.length_a   1.000
_cell.length_b   1.000
_cell.length_c   1.000
_cell.angle_alpha   90.00
_cell.angle_beta   90.00
_cell.angle_gamma   90.00
#
_symmetry.space_group_name_H-M   'P 1'
#
loop_
_entity.id
_entity.type
_entity.pdbx_description
1 polymer ?
#
loop_
_entity_poly.entity_id
_entity_poly.type
_entity_poly.pdbx_seq_one_letter_code
_entity_poly.pdbx_strand_id
1 'polypeptide(L)'
;MGAGARFMTITCLDQDDRFELYYHFDVDGSVLSLRAFVPRAASLPSISGVCFCAFLVENEVKELFGLNITDIAIDYKGHLLLAEGMT
;
A
#
# COMPACT_ATOMS: atom_id res chain seq x y z
N MET A 1 -6.18 21.40 9.51
CA MET A 1 -5.88 20.02 9.93
C MET A 1 -7.13 19.21 9.66
N GLY A 2 -7.13 18.45 8.57
CA GLY A 2 -8.31 17.73 8.05
C GLY A 2 -8.78 16.66 9.05
N ALA A 3 -10.05 16.25 8.92
CA ALA A 3 -10.74 15.27 9.76
C ALA A 3 -9.78 14.19 10.30
N GLY A 4 -9.85 13.87 11.60
CA GLY A 4 -8.90 13.06 12.36
C GLY A 4 -8.75 11.60 11.92
N ALA A 5 -8.50 11.37 10.63
CA ALA A 5 -8.31 10.10 9.98
C ALA A 5 -6.87 9.62 10.20
N ARG A 6 -6.72 8.48 10.87
CA ARG A 6 -5.43 7.84 11.12
C ARG A 6 -5.28 6.66 10.19
N PHE A 7 -4.27 6.70 9.33
CA PHE A 7 -3.94 5.56 8.47
C PHE A 7 -3.63 4.32 9.33
N MET A 8 -4.22 3.19 8.95
CA MET A 8 -4.01 1.90 9.61
C MET A 8 -3.16 0.98 8.75
N THR A 9 -3.73 0.44 7.66
CA THR A 9 -3.07 -0.53 6.79
C THR A 9 -3.68 -0.48 5.39
N ILE A 10 -3.04 -1.20 4.46
CA ILE A 10 -3.53 -1.47 3.10
C ILE A 10 -3.79 -2.98 3.02
N THR A 11 -4.99 -3.38 2.61
CA THR A 11 -5.25 -4.75 2.18
C THR A 11 -5.13 -4.81 0.66
N CYS A 12 -4.29 -5.71 0.14
CA CYS A 12 -4.16 -5.97 -1.29
C CYS A 12 -4.87 -7.28 -1.64
N LEU A 13 -5.75 -7.23 -2.64
CA LEU A 13 -6.31 -8.42 -3.29
C LEU A 13 -5.73 -8.51 -4.70
N ASP A 14 -5.04 -9.61 -4.98
CA ASP A 14 -4.59 -9.97 -6.31
C ASP A 14 -5.75 -10.64 -7.07
N GLN A 15 -6.20 -10.03 -8.17
CA GLN A 15 -7.26 -10.55 -9.04
C GLN A 15 -6.69 -10.76 -10.44
N ASP A 16 -7.31 -11.60 -11.27
CA ASP A 16 -6.77 -11.98 -12.57
C ASP A 16 -6.36 -10.78 -13.45
N ASP A 17 -7.19 -9.73 -13.51
CA ASP A 17 -7.02 -8.57 -14.39
C ASP A 17 -6.44 -7.32 -13.69
N ARG A 18 -6.46 -7.26 -12.35
CA ARG A 18 -6.15 -6.05 -11.58
C ARG A 18 -5.76 -6.37 -10.13
N PHE A 19 -5.21 -5.38 -9.45
CA PHE A 19 -5.14 -5.34 -8.01
C PHE A 19 -6.30 -4.53 -7.44
N GLU A 20 -6.79 -4.94 -6.28
CA GLU A 20 -7.71 -4.15 -5.49
C GLU A 20 -7.07 -3.80 -4.16
N LEU A 21 -6.97 -2.51 -3.86
CA LEU A 21 -6.39 -2.02 -2.62
C LEU A 21 -7.48 -1.43 -1.73
N TYR A 22 -7.47 -1.78 -0.46
CA TYR A 22 -8.30 -1.16 0.56
C TYR A 22 -7.40 -0.39 1.52
N TYR A 23 -7.49 0.93 1.49
CA TYR A 23 -6.82 1.80 2.44
C TYR A 23 -7.71 1.99 3.66
N HIS A 24 -7.28 1.48 4.80
CA HIS A 24 -8.03 1.53 6.03
C HIS A 24 -7.58 2.73 6.89
N PHE A 25 -8.55 3.52 7.33
CA PHE A 25 -8.37 4.66 8.22
C PHE A 25 -9.29 4.53 9.43
N ASP A 26 -8.76 4.83 10.61
CA ASP A 26 -9.57 5.09 11.80
C ASP A 26 -10.03 6.55 11.75
N VAL A 27 -11.34 6.77 11.82
CA VAL A 27 -11.99 8.09 11.86
C VAL A 27 -12.98 8.08 13.02
N ASP A 28 -12.62 8.75 14.11
CA ASP A 28 -13.44 8.85 15.33
C ASP A 28 -13.92 7.49 15.88
N GLY A 29 -13.04 6.48 15.86
CA GLY A 29 -13.32 5.13 16.35
C GLY A 29 -14.08 4.23 15.37
N SER A 30 -14.31 4.71 14.14
CA SER A 30 -14.90 3.93 13.04
C SER A 30 -13.87 3.67 11.94
N VAL A 31 -13.95 2.50 11.29
CA VAL A 31 -13.05 2.17 10.17
C VAL A 31 -13.66 2.62 8.85
N LEU A 32 -13.00 3.59 8.19
CA LEU A 32 -13.27 3.96 6.81
C LEU A 32 -12.30 3.20 5.90
N SER A 33 -12.84 2.51 4.88
CA SER A 33 -12.03 1.78 3.90
C SER A 33 -12.22 2.38 2.51
N LEU A 34 -11.17 2.99 1.96
CA LEU A 34 -11.17 3.50 0.60
C LEU A 34 -10.69 2.41 -0.35
N ARG A 35 -11.50 2.04 -1.34
CA ARG A 35 -11.16 1.02 -2.33
C ARG A 35 -10.58 1.66 -3.59
N ALA A 36 -9.45 1.16 -4.05
CA ALA A 36 -8.83 1.52 -5.31
C ALA A 36 -8.67 0.30 -6.21
N PHE A 37 -8.87 0.48 -7.51
CA PHE A 37 -8.66 -0.53 -8.54
C PHE A 37 -7.43 -0.14 -9.35
N VAL A 38 -6.46 -1.03 -9.43
CA VAL A 38 -5.18 -0.77 -10.11
C VAL A 38 -4.95 -1.83 -11.18
N PRO A 39 -5.01 -1.46 -12.47
CA PRO A 39 -4.66 -2.39 -13.55
C PRO A 39 -3.23 -2.91 -13.38
N ARG A 40 -2.95 -4.17 -13.74
CA ARG A 40 -1.62 -4.78 -13.53
C ARG A 40 -0.45 -4.02 -14.15
N ALA A 41 -0.68 -3.35 -15.28
CA ALA A 41 0.33 -2.57 -15.99
C ALA A 41 0.47 -1.12 -15.47
N ALA A 42 -0.40 -0.70 -14.56
CA ALA A 42 -0.39 0.66 -14.03
C ALA A 42 0.64 0.81 -12.91
N SER A 43 1.16 2.03 -12.78
CA SER A 43 1.95 2.44 -11.62
C SER A 43 1.05 3.20 -10.65
N LEU A 44 1.26 2.97 -9.35
CA LEU A 44 0.49 3.59 -8.29
C LEU A 44 1.38 4.54 -7.49
N PRO A 45 1.09 5.84 -7.44
CA PRO A 45 1.81 6.77 -6.58
C PRO A 45 1.58 6.43 -5.11
N SER A 46 2.67 6.41 -4.34
CA SER A 46 2.65 6.18 -2.90
C SER A 46 1.87 7.28 -2.17
N ILE A 47 1.16 6.89 -1.11
CA ILE A 47 0.53 7.83 -0.18
C ILE A 47 1.46 8.20 0.99
N SER A 48 2.67 7.65 1.07
CA SER A 48 3.61 7.91 2.17
C SER A 48 4.06 9.37 2.26
N GLY A 49 3.96 10.14 1.16
CA GLY A 49 4.15 11.60 1.20
C GLY A 49 3.08 12.35 2.03
N VAL A 50 1.91 11.74 2.24
CA VAL A 50 0.81 12.28 3.06
C VAL A 50 0.68 11.53 4.39
N CYS A 51 0.80 10.20 4.34
CA CYS A 51 0.71 9.30 5.48
C CYS A 51 2.03 8.53 5.63
N PHE A 52 3.03 9.13 6.27
CA PHE A 52 4.40 8.59 6.32
C PHE A 52 4.47 7.09 6.62
N CYS A 53 3.75 6.60 7.63
CA CYS A 53 3.76 5.17 8.00
C CYS A 53 3.27 4.19 6.90
N ALA A 54 2.63 4.68 5.83
CA ALA A 54 2.23 3.85 4.70
C ALA A 54 3.40 3.19 3.98
N PHE A 55 4.63 3.73 4.09
CA PHE A 55 5.80 3.14 3.41
C PHE A 55 5.99 1.66 3.79
N LEU A 56 5.68 1.26 5.03
CA LEU A 56 5.85 -0.13 5.48
C LEU A 56 4.95 -1.08 4.69
N VAL A 57 3.65 -0.76 4.63
CA VAL A 57 2.68 -1.63 3.97
C VAL A 57 2.79 -1.52 2.45
N GLU A 58 3.20 -0.38 1.91
CA GLU A 58 3.48 -0.24 0.48
C GLU A 58 4.68 -1.09 0.04
N ASN A 59 5.74 -1.17 0.85
CA ASN A 59 6.83 -2.11 0.58
C ASN A 59 6.36 -3.57 0.68
N GLU A 60 5.57 -3.92 1.70
CA GLU A 60 4.96 -5.26 1.80
C GLU A 60 4.17 -5.62 0.53
N VAL A 61 3.30 -4.72 0.07
CA VAL A 61 2.46 -4.95 -1.11
C VAL A 61 3.30 -5.09 -2.38
N LYS A 62 4.31 -4.23 -2.54
CA LYS A 62 5.25 -4.28 -3.67
C LYS A 62 6.03 -5.60 -3.70
N GLU A 63 6.49 -6.06 -2.54
CA GLU A 63 7.31 -7.28 -2.43
C GLU A 63 6.48 -8.55 -2.60
N LEU A 64 5.33 -8.66 -1.95
CA LEU A 64 4.52 -9.88 -1.95
C LEU A 64 3.69 -10.06 -3.22
N PHE A 65 3.23 -8.97 -3.84
CA PHE A 65 2.31 -9.02 -4.98
C PHE A 65 2.90 -8.46 -6.28
N GLY A 66 4.08 -7.84 -6.24
CA GLY A 66 4.72 -7.26 -7.42
C GLY A 66 4.03 -6.01 -7.96
N LEU A 67 3.12 -5.38 -7.19
CA LEU A 67 2.47 -4.15 -7.61
C LEU A 67 3.50 -3.01 -7.70
N ASN A 68 3.52 -2.30 -8.83
CA ASN A 68 4.45 -1.19 -9.03
C ASN A 68 3.97 0.08 -8.31
N ILE A 69 4.47 0.30 -7.09
CA ILE A 69 4.24 1.50 -6.30
C ILE A 69 5.44 2.44 -6.45
N THR A 70 5.20 3.69 -6.86
CA THR A 70 6.23 4.72 -7.08
C THR A 70 6.28 5.73 -5.93
N ASP A 71 7.41 6.41 -5.77
CA ASP A 71 7.55 7.54 -4.84
C ASP A 71 7.34 7.19 -3.35
N ILE A 72 7.63 5.95 -2.96
CA ILE A 72 7.61 5.53 -1.55
C ILE A 72 8.70 6.29 -0.78
N ALA A 73 8.33 6.90 0.35
CA ALA A 73 9.22 7.73 1.17
C ALA A 73 10.48 6.99 1.64
N ILE A 74 10.36 5.70 1.96
CA ILE A 74 11.46 4.78 2.23
C ILE A 74 11.22 3.50 1.42
N ASP A 75 11.92 3.33 0.31
CA ASP A 75 11.86 2.12 -0.53
C ASP A 75 12.95 1.13 -0.11
N TYR A 76 12.53 -0.03 0.42
CA TYR A 76 13.43 -1.12 0.84
C TYR A 76 13.91 -1.96 -0.34
N LYS A 77 13.42 -1.71 -1.56
CA LYS A 77 13.88 -2.34 -2.80
C LYS A 77 13.86 -3.87 -2.77
N GLY A 78 12.90 -4.47 -2.08
CA GLY A 78 12.80 -5.93 -1.98
C GLY A 78 13.43 -6.55 -0.74
N HIS A 79 13.86 -5.72 0.23
CA HIS A 79 14.57 -6.18 1.42
C HIS A 79 13.80 -5.95 2.73
N LEU A 80 12.49 -5.64 2.68
CA LEU A 80 11.70 -5.47 3.90
C LEU A 80 11.23 -6.82 4.46
N LEU A 81 10.64 -7.68 3.63
CA LEU A 81 10.03 -8.95 4.03
C LEU A 81 10.64 -10.16 3.32
N LEU A 82 11.02 -10.02 2.06
CA LEU A 82 11.64 -11.12 1.32
C LEU A 82 13.12 -11.28 1.71
N ALA A 83 13.50 -12.51 2.05
CA ALA A 83 14.90 -12.88 2.27
C ALA A 83 15.57 -13.24 0.93
N GLU A 84 16.86 -12.93 0.78
CA GLU A 84 17.62 -13.32 -0.41
C GLU A 84 17.62 -14.86 -0.58
N GLY A 85 17.31 -15.33 -1.80
CA GLY A 85 17.36 -16.75 -2.16
C GLY A 85 16.02 -17.48 -2.29
N MET A 86 14.89 -16.78 -2.32
CA MET A 86 13.55 -17.37 -2.50
C MET A 86 12.98 -17.24 -3.94
N THR A 87 13.84 -17.04 -4.94
CA THR A 87 13.46 -16.98 -6.38
C THR A 87 14.24 -17.98 -7.21
#